data_AF-A0A9P4NHF2-F1
#
_entry.id   AF-A0A9P4NHF2-F1
#
_cell.length_a   1.000
_cell.length_b   1.000
_cell.length_c   1.000
_cell.angle_alpha   90.00
_cell.angle_beta   90.00
_cell.angle_gamma   90.00
#
_symmetry.space_group_name_H-M   'P 1'
#
loop_
_entity.id
_entity.type
_entity.pdbx_description
1 polymer ?
#
loop_
_entity_poly.entity_id
_entity_poly.type
_entity_poly.pdbx_seq_one_letter_code
_entity_poly.pdbx_strand_id
1 'polypeptide(L)'
;MKVDDSRSDDYFFRELKQSYHGLCRFWKKFSIWRYDHCIFVAAEKFLAHEITPKGVGLADPNHPEYRFKPVERDPPVTPREFRSRFYSCYQGGKKHAHRWRQCRHQSLGSADALERIPKRDRMVVEESEKREDFWGLEAVECISFLMFAIYQFLFLIAPFVFWALWLTLWGHNGDLQNASVPLLTAIGLWSLFRFTVFNK
;
A
#
# COMPACT_ATOMS: atom_id res chain seq x y z
N MET A 1 12.18 12.29 5.50
CA MET A 1 12.93 11.98 4.26
C MET A 1 13.42 13.30 3.66
N LYS A 2 14.73 13.49 3.45
CA LYS A 2 15.29 14.71 2.86
C LYS A 2 15.00 14.70 1.35
N VAL A 3 14.10 15.56 0.89
CA VAL A 3 13.79 15.69 -0.54
C VAL A 3 14.70 16.77 -1.10
N ASP A 4 15.77 16.34 -1.78
CA ASP A 4 16.75 17.22 -2.43
C ASP A 4 16.11 17.90 -3.66
N ASP A 5 16.24 19.23 -3.78
CA ASP A 5 15.54 20.05 -4.78
C ASP A 5 15.99 19.80 -6.24
N SER A 6 17.06 19.01 -6.41
CA SER A 6 17.64 18.66 -7.71
C SER A 6 17.21 17.28 -8.25
N ARG A 7 16.38 16.54 -7.52
CA ARG A 7 16.00 15.17 -7.89
C ARG A 7 14.72 15.18 -8.72
N SER A 8 14.78 14.56 -9.91
CA SER A 8 13.60 14.27 -10.73
C SER A 8 12.55 13.50 -9.92
N ASP A 9 11.25 13.77 -10.19
CA ASP A 9 10.12 13.03 -9.62
C ASP A 9 10.35 11.51 -9.70
N ASP A 10 10.89 11.03 -10.82
CA ASP A 10 11.21 9.61 -11.03
C ASP A 10 12.16 9.05 -9.98
N TYR A 11 13.16 9.84 -9.58
CA TYR A 11 14.09 9.45 -8.54
C TYR A 11 13.37 9.33 -7.18
N PHE A 12 12.56 10.33 -6.83
CA PHE A 12 11.81 10.33 -5.57
C PHE A 12 10.86 9.13 -5.48
N PHE A 13 10.05 8.89 -6.51
CA PHE A 13 9.11 7.76 -6.48
C PHE A 13 9.81 6.40 -6.52
N ARG A 14 10.98 6.31 -7.16
CA ARG A 14 11.83 5.12 -7.09
C ARG A 14 12.37 4.89 -5.67
N GLU A 15 12.84 5.95 -5.02
CA GLU A 15 13.32 5.89 -3.64
C GLU A 15 12.19 5.56 -2.67
N LEU A 16 11.02 6.20 -2.81
CA LEU A 16 9.82 5.90 -2.04
C LEU A 16 9.42 4.42 -2.15
N LYS A 17 9.45 3.87 -3.36
CA LYS A 17 9.18 2.45 -3.62
C LYS A 17 10.21 1.53 -2.98
N GLN A 18 11.49 1.88 -3.06
CA GLN A 18 12.56 1.12 -2.42
C GLN A 18 12.45 1.16 -0.90
N SER A 19 12.23 2.33 -0.32
CA SER A 19 12.03 2.52 1.12
C SER A 19 10.80 1.78 1.64
N TYR A 20 9.65 1.91 0.96
CA TYR A 20 8.45 1.15 1.30
C TYR A 20 8.72 -0.36 1.28
N HIS A 21 9.35 -0.88 0.23
CA HIS A 21 9.69 -2.30 0.15
C HIS A 21 10.80 -2.74 1.12
N GLY A 22 11.73 -1.86 1.50
CA GLY A 22 12.78 -2.12 2.48
C GLY A 22 12.25 -2.20 3.90
N LEU A 23 11.26 -1.36 4.24
CA LEU A 23 10.50 -1.43 5.49
C LEU A 23 9.57 -2.65 5.52
N CYS A 24 9.10 -3.09 4.34
CA CYS A 24 8.30 -4.29 4.22
C CYS A 24 9.15 -5.56 4.39
N ARG A 25 9.04 -6.22 5.55
CA ARG A 25 9.55 -7.58 5.77
C ARG A 25 9.06 -8.55 4.67
N PHE A 26 9.78 -9.66 4.46
CA PHE A 26 9.44 -10.68 3.47
C PHE A 26 7.95 -11.08 3.45
N TRP A 27 7.34 -11.23 4.62
CA TRP A 27 5.91 -11.56 4.80
C TRP A 27 4.94 -10.52 4.22
N LYS A 28 5.30 -9.22 4.20
CA LYS A 28 4.45 -8.19 3.56
C LYS A 28 4.31 -8.40 2.05
N LYS A 29 5.20 -9.17 1.40
CA LYS A 29 5.02 -9.57 -0.01
C LYS A 29 3.84 -10.53 -0.21
N PHE A 30 3.41 -11.22 0.84
CA PHE A 30 2.25 -12.10 0.89
C PHE A 30 1.04 -11.42 1.56
N SER A 31 1.16 -10.14 1.91
CA SER A 31 0.02 -9.41 2.46
C SER A 31 -1.03 -9.17 1.38
N ILE A 32 -2.31 -9.27 1.78
CA ILE A 32 -3.44 -8.75 1.02
C ILE A 32 -3.40 -7.22 0.94
N TRP A 33 -2.81 -6.58 1.94
CA TRP A 33 -2.61 -5.13 2.00
C TRP A 33 -1.44 -4.74 1.12
N ARG A 34 -1.69 -3.80 0.21
CA ARG A 34 -0.71 -3.26 -0.72
C ARG A 34 -0.77 -1.75 -0.69
N TYR A 35 0.37 -1.11 -0.92
CA TYR A 35 0.45 0.32 -1.16
C TYR A 35 -0.63 0.78 -2.15
N ASP A 36 -1.35 1.84 -1.84
CA ASP A 36 -2.27 2.48 -2.79
C ASP A 36 -1.82 3.90 -3.12
N HIS A 37 -1.71 4.76 -2.10
CA HIS A 37 -1.27 6.14 -2.25
C HIS A 37 -0.63 6.66 -0.95
N CYS A 38 -0.15 7.90 -0.95
CA CYS A 38 0.22 8.61 0.25
C CYS A 38 -0.77 9.74 0.55
N ILE A 39 -1.01 9.98 1.83
CA ILE A 39 -1.76 11.13 2.34
C ILE A 39 -0.81 12.07 3.07
N PHE A 40 -1.18 13.34 3.13
CA PHE A 40 -0.46 14.34 3.92
C PHE A 40 -1.06 14.39 5.30
N VAL A 41 -0.22 14.21 6.31
CA VAL A 41 -0.66 14.21 7.71
C VAL A 41 0.15 15.19 8.52
N ALA A 42 -0.55 15.93 9.38
CA ALA A 42 0.03 16.67 10.47
C ALA A 42 0.27 15.70 11.62
N ALA A 43 1.48 15.70 12.16
CA ALA A 43 1.86 14.93 13.32
C ALA A 43 2.51 15.86 14.34
N GLU A 44 2.28 15.55 15.60
CA GLU A 44 2.89 16.22 16.72
C GLU A 44 3.84 15.27 17.42
N LYS A 45 5.05 15.73 17.62
CA LYS A 45 5.96 15.12 18.57
C LYS A 45 5.79 15.82 19.91
N PHE A 46 5.51 15.07 20.97
CA PHE A 46 5.31 15.63 22.31
C PHE A 46 6.35 15.17 23.33
N LEU A 47 7.06 14.06 23.07
CA LEU A 47 8.19 13.57 23.86
C LEU A 47 9.25 12.96 22.93
N ALA A 48 10.39 12.55 23.49
CA ALA A 48 11.42 11.82 22.76
C ALA A 48 10.83 10.53 22.16
N HIS A 49 10.98 10.36 20.84
CA HIS A 49 10.43 9.25 20.04
C HIS A 49 8.89 9.08 20.03
N GLU A 50 8.13 9.93 20.71
CA GLU A 50 6.68 9.85 20.77
C GLU A 50 6.04 10.83 19.79
N ILE A 51 5.35 10.28 18.80
CA ILE A 51 4.71 11.00 17.70
C ILE A 51 3.23 10.60 17.66
N THR A 52 2.35 11.58 17.62
CA THR A 52 0.89 11.38 17.50
C THR A 52 0.35 12.11 16.26
N PRO A 53 -0.47 11.46 15.43
CA PRO A 53 -1.13 12.14 14.32
C PRO A 53 -2.15 13.17 14.85
N LYS A 54 -2.04 14.42 14.38
CA LYS A 54 -3.00 15.50 14.67
C LYS A 54 -4.16 15.53 13.68
N GLY A 55 -3.94 15.08 12.44
CA GLY A 55 -4.97 15.04 11.41
C GLY A 55 -4.42 14.96 9.99
N VAL A 56 -5.31 14.82 9.02
CA VAL A 56 -4.98 14.87 7.60
C VAL A 56 -4.92 16.33 7.16
N GLY A 57 -3.83 16.72 6.49
CA GLY A 57 -3.67 18.08 5.98
C GLY A 57 -2.23 18.43 5.61
N LEU A 58 -2.08 19.58 4.95
CA LEU A 58 -0.80 20.17 4.58
C LEU A 58 -0.34 21.18 5.65
N ALA A 59 0.96 21.50 5.61
CA ALA A 59 1.48 22.66 6.34
C ALA A 59 0.86 23.95 5.76
N ASP A 60 0.74 24.98 6.60
CA ASP A 60 0.39 26.31 6.13
C ASP A 60 1.41 26.77 5.06
N PRO A 61 0.98 27.29 3.89
CA PRO A 61 1.87 27.84 2.87
C PRO A 61 2.86 28.89 3.39
N ASN A 62 2.51 29.61 4.47
CA ASN A 62 3.36 30.62 5.10
C ASN A 62 4.23 30.06 6.23
N HIS A 63 4.23 28.74 6.46
CA HIS A 63 5.00 28.14 7.54
C HIS A 63 6.52 28.30 7.27
N PRO A 64 7.30 28.89 8.19
CA PRO A 64 8.69 29.29 7.92
C PRO A 64 9.64 28.11 7.65
N GLU A 65 9.25 26.90 8.07
CA GLU A 65 10.05 25.67 7.93
C GLU A 65 9.69 24.80 6.72
N TYR A 66 8.60 25.11 6.01
CA TYR A 66 8.15 24.31 4.88
C TYR A 66 8.20 25.11 3.58
N ARG A 67 8.71 24.47 2.53
CA ARG A 67 8.74 25.03 1.18
C ARG A 67 7.97 24.13 0.23
N PHE A 68 6.97 24.71 -0.43
CA PHE A 68 6.22 24.08 -1.52
C PHE A 68 5.48 25.14 -2.32
N LYS A 69 5.13 24.81 -3.57
CA LYS A 69 4.23 25.64 -4.37
C LYS A 69 2.79 25.37 -3.91
N PRO A 70 2.08 26.36 -3.32
CA PRO A 70 0.69 26.17 -2.93
C PRO A 70 -0.15 25.89 -4.18
N VAL A 71 -0.99 24.85 -4.10
CA VAL A 71 -1.89 24.45 -5.18
C VAL A 71 -3.31 24.67 -4.71
N GLU A 72 -4.16 25.15 -5.61
CA GLU A 72 -5.58 25.37 -5.36
C GLU A 72 -6.37 24.07 -5.13
N ARG A 73 -5.75 22.90 -5.39
CA ARG A 73 -6.33 21.57 -5.21
C ARG A 73 -5.79 20.90 -3.97
N ASP A 74 -6.69 20.48 -3.10
CA ASP A 74 -6.42 19.60 -1.96
C ASP A 74 -6.96 18.19 -2.27
N PRO A 75 -6.13 17.13 -2.30
CA PRO A 75 -4.69 17.10 -2.06
C PRO A 75 -3.85 17.56 -3.28
N PRO A 76 -2.59 18.03 -3.08
CA PRO A 76 -1.73 18.55 -4.16
C PRO A 76 -1.33 17.50 -5.20
N VAL A 77 -1.27 16.24 -4.76
CA VAL A 77 -1.05 15.07 -5.60
C VAL A 77 -2.20 14.11 -5.35
N THR A 78 -2.93 13.79 -6.42
CA THR A 78 -4.12 12.94 -6.30
C THR A 78 -3.74 11.48 -5.95
N PRO A 79 -4.60 10.72 -5.27
CA PRO A 79 -4.35 9.30 -5.00
C PRO A 79 -4.02 8.49 -6.26
N ARG A 80 -4.73 8.78 -7.37
CA ARG A 80 -4.49 8.14 -8.66
C ARG A 80 -3.12 8.47 -9.24
N GLU A 81 -2.66 9.71 -9.06
CA GLU A 81 -1.33 10.13 -9.49
C GLU A 81 -0.24 9.42 -8.67
N PHE A 82 -0.37 9.43 -7.33
CA PHE A 82 0.52 8.68 -6.44
C PHE A 82 0.63 7.21 -6.85
N ARG A 83 -0.51 6.55 -7.05
CA ARG A 83 -0.57 5.15 -7.44
C ARG A 83 0.08 4.90 -8.80
N SER A 84 -0.23 5.73 -9.79
CA SER A 84 0.35 5.64 -11.13
C SER A 84 1.87 5.73 -11.05
N ARG A 85 2.38 6.75 -10.37
CA ARG A 85 3.83 6.98 -10.20
C ARG A 85 4.46 5.86 -9.38
N PHE A 86 3.93 5.43 -8.24
CA PHE A 86 4.52 4.36 -7.44
C PHE A 86 4.65 3.03 -8.22
N TYR A 87 3.63 2.68 -9.01
CA TYR A 87 3.62 1.45 -9.80
C TYR A 87 4.31 1.56 -11.16
N SER A 88 4.80 2.74 -11.54
CA SER A 88 5.60 2.94 -12.76
C SER A 88 6.91 2.13 -12.77
N CYS A 89 7.37 1.87 -13.99
CA CYS A 89 8.61 1.17 -14.28
C CYS A 89 9.76 2.17 -14.41
N TYR A 90 10.48 2.46 -13.32
CA TYR A 90 11.61 3.42 -13.30
C TYR A 90 12.96 2.82 -13.68
N GLN A 91 13.06 1.50 -13.67
CA GLN A 91 14.21 0.77 -14.20
C GLN A 91 13.65 0.04 -15.40
N GLY A 92 14.06 0.43 -16.63
CA GLY A 92 13.70 -0.25 -17.89
C GLY A 92 14.25 -1.68 -17.99
N GLY A 93 14.12 -2.46 -16.93
CA GLY A 93 14.72 -3.75 -16.73
C GLY A 93 13.85 -4.87 -17.29
N LYS A 94 14.49 -5.77 -18.02
CA LYS A 94 13.95 -6.99 -18.64
C LYS A 94 13.53 -8.06 -17.62
N LYS A 95 12.72 -7.74 -16.60
CA LYS A 95 12.15 -8.77 -15.70
C LYS A 95 10.87 -9.35 -16.31
N HIS A 96 10.75 -10.68 -16.32
CA HIS A 96 9.65 -11.45 -16.93
C HIS A 96 8.23 -11.00 -16.52
N ALA A 97 8.08 -10.29 -15.40
CA ALA A 97 6.82 -9.69 -14.95
C ALA A 97 6.27 -8.60 -15.90
N HIS A 98 7.09 -8.08 -16.83
CA HIS A 98 6.68 -7.08 -17.82
C HIS A 98 5.99 -7.66 -19.06
N ARG A 99 5.94 -8.99 -19.21
CA ARG A 99 5.28 -9.61 -20.37
C ARG A 99 3.75 -9.42 -20.37
N TRP A 100 3.15 -9.31 -19.17
CA TRP A 100 1.70 -9.22 -18.98
C TRP A 100 1.20 -7.82 -18.66
N ARG A 101 2.12 -6.87 -18.39
CA ARG A 101 1.79 -5.47 -18.10
C ARG A 101 2.57 -4.62 -19.08
N GLN A 102 1.88 -3.91 -19.97
CA GLN A 102 2.49 -2.87 -20.79
C GLN A 102 3.20 -1.88 -19.84
N CYS A 103 4.52 -2.01 -19.68
CA CYS A 103 5.30 -1.00 -18.98
C CYS A 103 5.23 0.26 -19.82
N ARG A 104 4.34 1.16 -19.44
CA ARG A 104 4.50 2.56 -19.81
C ARG A 104 5.66 3.05 -18.98
N HIS A 105 6.84 3.17 -19.59
CA HIS A 105 7.87 4.04 -19.07
C HIS A 105 7.26 5.43 -19.09
N GLN A 106 6.71 5.85 -17.95
CA GLN A 106 6.20 7.19 -17.79
C GLN A 106 7.44 8.07 -17.70
N SER A 107 7.93 8.55 -18.86
CA SER A 107 8.81 9.69 -18.91
C SER A 107 7.98 10.92 -18.53
N LEU A 108 7.65 11.08 -17.25
CA LEU A 108 7.05 12.33 -16.80
C LEU A 108 8.20 13.30 -16.51
N GLY A 109 8.64 13.99 -17.56
CA GLY A 109 9.55 15.12 -17.46
C GLY A 109 8.96 16.35 -16.76
N SER A 110 7.89 16.20 -15.97
CA SER A 110 7.32 17.28 -15.18
C SER A 110 7.72 17.07 -13.72
N ALA A 111 8.69 17.84 -13.24
CA ALA A 111 9.09 17.94 -11.82
C ALA A 111 8.00 18.58 -10.92
N ASP A 112 6.76 18.58 -11.38
CA ASP A 112 5.66 19.37 -10.83
C ASP A 112 5.08 18.70 -9.57
N ALA A 113 5.13 17.36 -9.45
CA ALA A 113 4.57 16.72 -8.25
C ALA A 113 5.48 16.95 -7.02
N LEU A 114 6.80 16.94 -7.19
CA LEU A 114 7.73 17.21 -6.07
C LEU A 114 7.68 18.64 -5.57
N GLU A 115 7.45 19.61 -6.45
CA GLU A 115 7.34 21.03 -6.05
C GLU A 115 6.09 21.31 -5.21
N ARG A 116 5.06 20.48 -5.33
CA ARG A 116 3.79 20.61 -4.61
C ARG A 116 3.78 19.89 -3.25
N ILE A 117 4.76 19.02 -2.99
CA ILE A 117 4.89 18.30 -1.72
C ILE A 117 5.60 19.23 -0.72
N PRO A 118 5.02 19.48 0.48
CA PRO A 118 5.70 20.23 1.53
C PRO A 118 7.05 19.60 1.90
N LYS A 119 8.14 20.33 1.63
CA LYS A 119 9.49 19.93 2.02
C LYS A 119 9.88 20.70 3.27
N ARG A 120 10.31 19.99 4.31
CA ARG A 120 10.84 20.62 5.52
C ARG A 120 12.33 20.92 5.34
N ASP A 121 12.75 22.12 5.72
CA ASP A 121 14.16 22.56 5.59
C ASP A 121 15.11 21.83 6.56
N ARG A 122 14.57 21.32 7.67
CA ARG A 122 15.30 20.60 8.73
C ARG A 122 14.71 19.22 9.00
N MET A 123 15.54 18.31 9.50
CA MET A 123 15.06 17.00 9.98
C MET A 123 14.38 17.15 11.35
N VAL A 124 13.33 16.35 11.58
CA VAL A 124 12.74 16.14 12.91
C VAL A 124 13.81 15.47 13.77
N VAL A 125 14.16 16.07 14.91
CA VAL A 125 15.14 15.47 15.83
C VAL A 125 14.38 14.64 16.84
N GLU A 126 14.22 13.34 16.59
CA GLU A 126 13.37 12.45 17.39
C GLU A 126 13.77 12.39 18.88
N GLU A 127 15.06 12.50 19.17
CA GLU A 127 15.61 12.37 20.53
C GLU A 127 15.39 13.60 21.43
N SER A 128 14.99 14.75 20.86
CA SER A 128 14.78 15.97 21.64
C SER A 128 13.51 15.89 22.50
N GLU A 129 13.51 16.42 23.71
CA GLU A 129 12.27 16.55 24.51
C GLU A 129 11.36 17.70 24.02
N LYS A 130 11.79 18.46 23.02
CA LYS A 130 11.01 19.58 22.49
C LYS A 130 9.79 19.08 21.73
N ARG A 131 8.63 19.63 22.11
CA ARG A 131 7.38 19.47 21.38
C ARG A 131 7.47 20.21 20.04
N GLU A 132 7.23 19.51 18.94
CA GLU A 132 7.26 20.09 17.60
C GLU A 132 6.17 19.50 16.70
N ASP A 133 5.54 20.38 15.92
CA ASP A 133 4.59 19.99 14.89
C ASP A 133 5.32 19.82 13.55
N PHE A 134 4.96 18.76 12.84
CA PHE A 134 5.50 18.50 11.52
C PHE A 134 4.47 17.86 10.60
N TRP A 135 4.70 18.00 9.31
CA TRP A 135 3.85 17.46 8.25
C TRP A 135 4.65 16.47 7.42
N GLY A 136 4.03 15.36 7.07
CA GLY A 136 4.68 14.27 6.39
C GLY A 136 3.76 13.51 5.46
N LEU A 137 4.37 12.57 4.73
CA LEU A 137 3.66 11.60 3.91
C LEU A 137 3.44 10.33 4.71
N GLU A 138 2.19 9.92 4.84
CA GLU A 138 1.81 8.62 5.37
C GLU A 138 1.38 7.70 4.22
N ALA A 139 1.91 6.47 4.19
CA ALA A 139 1.56 5.49 3.17
C ALA A 139 0.25 4.79 3.55
N VAL A 140 -0.75 4.91 2.68
CA VAL A 140 -2.02 4.21 2.80
C VAL A 140 -1.94 2.87 2.08
N GLU A 141 -2.39 1.82 2.75
CA GLU A 141 -2.51 0.48 2.18
C GLU A 141 -3.97 0.14 1.92
N CYS A 142 -4.25 -0.50 0.78
CA CYS A 142 -5.57 -1.02 0.43
C CYS A 142 -5.51 -2.51 0.15
N ILE A 143 -6.67 -3.18 0.26
CA ILE A 143 -6.79 -4.60 -0.05
C ILE A 143 -6.65 -4.80 -1.56
N SER A 144 -5.65 -5.58 -1.96
CA SER A 144 -5.51 -6.05 -3.33
C SER A 144 -6.53 -7.14 -3.62
N PHE A 145 -7.54 -6.80 -4.44
CA PHE A 145 -8.58 -7.75 -4.86
C PHE A 145 -8.01 -9.05 -5.43
N LEU A 146 -6.94 -8.96 -6.23
CA LEU A 146 -6.31 -10.13 -6.83
C LEU A 146 -5.67 -11.05 -5.78
N MET A 147 -4.90 -10.47 -4.84
CA MET A 147 -4.27 -11.26 -3.78
C MET A 147 -5.32 -11.86 -2.86
N PHE A 148 -6.34 -11.08 -2.51
CA PHE A 148 -7.48 -11.55 -1.76
C PHE A 148 -8.13 -12.75 -2.46
N ALA A 149 -8.46 -12.63 -3.76
CA ALA A 149 -9.05 -13.72 -4.54
C ALA A 149 -8.16 -14.98 -4.56
N ILE A 150 -6.84 -14.84 -4.74
CA ILE A 150 -5.89 -15.96 -4.69
C ILE A 150 -5.98 -16.69 -3.34
N TYR A 151 -5.95 -15.96 -2.22
CA TYR A 151 -6.09 -16.58 -0.89
C TYR A 151 -7.44 -17.26 -0.71
N GLN A 152 -8.51 -16.68 -1.24
CA GLN A 152 -9.83 -17.30 -1.21
C GLN A 152 -9.86 -18.62 -1.99
N PHE A 153 -9.22 -18.69 -3.15
CA PHE A 153 -9.11 -19.94 -3.90
C PHE A 153 -8.25 -20.97 -3.17
N LEU A 154 -7.08 -20.58 -2.67
CA LEU A 154 -6.17 -21.47 -1.94
C LEU A 154 -6.85 -22.11 -0.72
N PHE A 155 -7.66 -21.35 0.01
CA PHE A 155 -8.43 -21.86 1.14
C PHE A 155 -9.43 -22.96 0.75
N LEU A 156 -10.05 -22.86 -0.42
CA LEU A 156 -11.06 -23.81 -0.90
C LEU A 156 -10.45 -25.05 -1.59
N ILE A 157 -9.16 -25.05 -1.92
CA ILE A 157 -8.51 -26.20 -2.59
C ILE A 157 -8.58 -27.45 -1.72
N ALA A 158 -8.19 -27.37 -0.45
CA ALA A 158 -8.16 -28.54 0.43
C ALA A 158 -9.52 -29.24 0.59
N PRO A 159 -10.62 -28.53 0.95
CA PRO A 159 -11.94 -29.18 1.06
C PRO A 159 -12.46 -29.67 -0.30
N PHE A 160 -12.13 -28.98 -1.40
CA PHE A 160 -12.51 -29.42 -2.74
C PHE A 160 -11.78 -30.70 -3.16
N VAL A 161 -10.48 -30.79 -2.88
CA VAL A 161 -9.69 -32.01 -3.12
C VAL A 161 -10.22 -33.16 -2.27
N PHE A 162 -10.50 -32.95 -0.98
CA PHE A 162 -11.12 -33.95 -0.13
C PHE A 162 -12.44 -34.47 -0.74
N TRP A 163 -13.33 -33.55 -1.12
CA TRP A 163 -14.61 -33.88 -1.73
C TRP A 163 -14.44 -34.73 -3.01
N ALA A 164 -13.50 -34.35 -3.89
CA ALA A 164 -13.22 -35.09 -5.11
C ALA A 164 -12.64 -36.49 -4.83
N LEU A 165 -11.62 -36.58 -3.96
CA LEU A 165 -10.99 -37.86 -3.60
C LEU A 165 -11.99 -38.82 -2.95
N TRP A 166 -12.86 -38.31 -2.07
CA TRP A 166 -13.90 -39.08 -1.41
C TRP A 166 -14.83 -39.75 -2.42
N LEU A 167 -15.31 -38.99 -3.41
CA LEU A 167 -16.28 -39.46 -4.39
C LEU A 167 -15.68 -40.36 -5.48
N THR A 168 -14.38 -40.26 -5.79
CA THR A 168 -13.80 -40.97 -6.94
C THR A 168 -12.80 -42.07 -6.56
N LEU A 169 -12.00 -41.86 -5.53
CA LEU A 169 -10.81 -42.69 -5.26
C LEU A 169 -10.94 -43.50 -3.97
N TRP A 170 -11.67 -43.01 -2.98
CA TRP A 170 -11.80 -43.68 -1.68
C TRP A 170 -12.95 -44.69 -1.61
N GLY A 171 -13.57 -45.01 -2.74
CA GLY A 171 -14.60 -46.05 -2.81
C GLY A 171 -15.95 -45.66 -2.20
N HIS A 172 -16.12 -44.40 -1.77
CA HIS A 172 -17.39 -43.85 -1.27
C HIS A 172 -18.27 -43.31 -2.41
N ASN A 173 -18.39 -44.08 -3.48
CA ASN A 173 -19.17 -43.70 -4.67
C ASN A 173 -20.62 -43.43 -4.26
N GLY A 174 -21.10 -42.21 -4.51
CA GLY A 174 -22.48 -41.81 -4.22
C GLY A 174 -22.74 -41.26 -2.80
N ASP A 175 -21.77 -41.27 -1.89
CA ASP A 175 -21.90 -40.63 -0.58
C ASP A 175 -21.62 -39.12 -0.65
N LEU A 176 -22.55 -38.41 -1.28
CA LEU A 176 -22.50 -36.95 -1.43
C LEU A 176 -22.65 -36.20 -0.11
N GLN A 177 -23.37 -36.78 0.86
CA GLN A 177 -23.67 -36.11 2.12
C GLN A 177 -22.39 -35.92 2.93
N ASN A 178 -21.65 -36.99 3.22
CA ASN A 178 -20.45 -36.91 4.03
C ASN A 178 -19.32 -36.20 3.30
N ALA A 179 -19.22 -36.38 1.97
CA ALA A 179 -18.25 -35.66 1.15
C ALA A 179 -18.43 -34.14 1.25
N SER A 180 -19.67 -33.67 1.34
CA SER A 180 -20.00 -32.24 1.30
C SER A 180 -19.81 -31.54 2.64
N VAL A 181 -19.72 -32.26 3.76
CA VAL A 181 -19.61 -31.65 5.11
C VAL A 181 -18.39 -30.71 5.21
N PRO A 182 -17.15 -31.12 4.86
CA PRO A 182 -16.00 -30.22 4.95
C PRO A 182 -16.07 -29.05 3.97
N LEU A 183 -16.63 -29.29 2.77
CA LEU A 183 -16.78 -28.27 1.74
C LEU A 183 -17.77 -27.18 2.15
N LEU A 184 -18.97 -27.57 2.60
CA LEU A 184 -19.99 -26.63 3.07
C LEU A 184 -19.55 -25.89 4.34
N THR A 185 -18.84 -26.57 5.23
CA THR A 185 -18.24 -25.93 6.42
C THR A 185 -17.23 -24.87 6.01
N ALA A 186 -16.33 -25.17 5.07
CA ALA A 186 -15.37 -24.20 4.56
C ALA A 186 -16.05 -23.02 3.86
N ILE A 187 -17.07 -23.25 3.04
CA ILE A 187 -17.87 -22.19 2.39
C ILE A 187 -18.59 -21.31 3.42
N GLY A 188 -19.10 -21.90 4.51
CA GLY A 188 -19.72 -21.17 5.62
C GLY A 188 -18.72 -20.24 6.32
N LEU A 189 -17.56 -20.77 6.72
CA LEU A 189 -16.48 -19.98 7.34
C LEU A 189 -15.96 -18.88 6.42
N TRP A 190 -15.83 -19.18 5.12
CA TRP A 190 -15.46 -18.22 4.09
C TRP A 190 -16.45 -17.06 3.98
N SER A 191 -17.74 -17.35 4.07
CA SER A 191 -18.81 -16.33 4.00
C SER A 191 -18.75 -15.40 5.21
N LEU A 192 -18.56 -15.94 6.41
CA LEU A 192 -18.38 -15.17 7.64
C LEU A 192 -17.12 -14.28 7.59
N PHE A 193 -16.01 -14.85 7.11
CA PHE A 193 -14.76 -14.10 6.94
C PHE A 193 -14.94 -12.91 5.98
N ARG A 194 -15.58 -13.13 4.83
CA ARG A 194 -15.88 -12.01 3.91
C ARG A 194 -16.73 -10.94 4.56
N PHE A 195 -17.81 -11.34 5.25
CA PHE A 195 -18.69 -10.40 5.92
C PHE A 195 -17.94 -9.51 6.92
N THR A 196 -17.04 -10.09 7.71
CA THR A 196 -16.25 -9.34 8.72
C THR A 196 -15.18 -8.42 8.13
N VAL A 197 -14.63 -8.77 6.96
CA VAL A 197 -13.59 -7.96 6.30
C VAL A 197 -14.17 -6.79 5.51
N PHE A 198 -15.37 -6.95 4.91
CA PHE A 198 -15.98 -5.91 4.06
C PHE A 198 -16.98 -4.99 4.79
N ASN A 199 -17.39 -5.31 6.02
CA ASN A 199 -18.26 -4.43 6.85
C ASN A 199 -17.49 -3.64 7.92
N LYS A 200 -16.18 -3.52 7.78
CA LYS A 200 -15.35 -2.58 8.54
C LYS A 200 -14.93 -1.45 7.62
#